data_AF-A0A1B6IM60-F1
#
_entry.id   AF-A0A1B6IM60-F1
#
_cell.length_a   1.000
_cell.length_b   1.000
_cell.length_c   1.000
_cell.angle_alpha   90.00
_cell.angle_beta   90.00
_cell.angle_gamma   90.00
#
_symmetry.space_group_name_H-M   'P 1'
#
loop_
_entity.id
_entity.type
_entity.pdbx_description
1 polymer ?
#
loop_
_entity_poly.entity_id
_entity_poly.type
_entity_poly.pdbx_seq_one_letter_code
_entity_poly.pdbx_strand_id
1 'polypeptide(L)'
;MMQRKISVDMINLAGKRVLIRTDFNVPMKDGKITNNQRIAASLETIQYVLSHDAKSLVLCSHLGRPDGRKNPKYTLAPVAEELSNLLKRYVHFMSDCVGSEVEAYCANPKPGSVILLENLRFHIEEEGKGV
;
A
#
# COMPACT_ATOMS: atom_id res chain seq x y z
N MET A 1 -18.83 14.34 -19.54
CA MET A 1 -18.14 15.44 -18.84
C MET A 1 -17.15 14.83 -17.85
N MET A 2 -15.87 15.21 -17.93
CA MET A 2 -14.88 14.84 -16.92
C MET A 2 -15.28 15.50 -15.59
N GLN A 3 -15.45 14.71 -14.52
CA GLN A 3 -15.76 15.26 -13.20
C GLN A 3 -14.56 16.07 -12.70
N ARG A 4 -14.79 17.26 -12.11
CA ARG A 4 -13.76 17.97 -11.34
C ARG A 4 -13.44 17.15 -10.09
N LYS A 5 -12.29 16.49 -10.08
CA LYS A 5 -11.73 15.80 -8.93
C LYS A 5 -10.47 16.54 -8.49
N ILE A 6 -10.22 16.55 -7.18
CA ILE A 6 -8.99 17.06 -6.61
C ILE A 6 -7.90 16.02 -6.87
N SER A 7 -6.77 16.47 -7.41
CA SER A 7 -5.57 15.64 -7.63
C SER A 7 -4.53 15.87 -6.53
N VAL A 8 -3.58 14.96 -6.43
CA VAL A 8 -2.57 14.95 -5.34
C VAL A 8 -1.71 16.22 -5.32
N ASP A 9 -1.48 16.83 -6.48
CA ASP A 9 -0.72 18.06 -6.68
C ASP A 9 -1.46 19.33 -6.23
N MET A 10 -2.73 19.21 -5.86
CA MET A 10 -3.55 20.31 -5.32
C MET A 10 -3.63 20.29 -3.79
N ILE A 11 -2.88 19.41 -3.12
CA ILE A 11 -2.97 19.18 -1.67
C ILE A 11 -1.63 19.50 -1.01
N ASN A 12 -1.65 20.17 0.15
CA ASN A 12 -0.45 20.33 0.96
C ASN A 12 -0.14 19.03 1.75
N LEU A 13 0.99 18.40 1.41
CA LEU A 13 1.42 17.12 1.98
C LEU A 13 2.40 17.28 3.15
N ALA A 14 3.00 18.45 3.34
CA ALA A 14 4.05 18.66 4.34
C ALA A 14 3.57 18.33 5.76
N GLY A 15 4.31 17.46 6.45
CA GLY A 15 4.01 16.98 7.81
C GLY A 15 2.77 16.09 7.92
N LYS A 16 2.10 15.74 6.81
CA LYS A 16 0.89 14.90 6.82
C LYS A 16 1.22 13.42 6.82
N ARG A 17 0.35 12.62 7.43
CA ARG A 17 0.31 11.17 7.26
C ARG A 17 -0.63 10.87 6.11
N VAL A 18 -0.12 10.28 5.03
CA VAL A 18 -0.86 10.06 3.79
C VAL A 18 -1.18 8.58 3.66
N LEU A 19 -2.44 8.24 3.41
CA LEU A 19 -2.87 6.90 3.02
C LEU A 19 -3.13 6.89 1.51
N ILE A 20 -2.49 5.99 0.77
CA ILE A 20 -2.72 5.80 -0.66
C ILE A 20 -3.20 4.38 -0.91
N ARG A 21 -4.36 4.26 -1.57
CA ARG A 21 -4.83 3.00 -2.10
C ARG A 21 -4.18 2.77 -3.47
N THR A 22 -3.33 1.77 -3.56
CA THR A 22 -2.61 1.40 -4.78
C THR A 22 -3.22 0.17 -5.45
N ASP A 23 -2.83 -0.07 -6.70
CA ASP A 23 -3.15 -1.30 -7.42
C ASP A 23 -1.90 -2.18 -7.48
N PHE A 24 -1.71 -3.03 -6.47
CA PHE A 24 -0.63 -4.03 -6.42
C PHE A 24 -1.12 -5.44 -6.72
N ASN A 25 -2.21 -5.57 -7.49
CA ASN A 25 -2.70 -6.87 -7.91
C ASN A 25 -1.85 -7.44 -9.07
N VAL A 26 -0.65 -7.91 -8.73
CA VAL A 26 0.35 -8.41 -9.67
C VAL A 26 0.27 -9.93 -9.87
N PRO A 27 0.64 -10.45 -11.05
CA PRO A 27 0.70 -11.89 -11.27
C PRO A 27 1.87 -12.52 -10.48
N MET A 28 1.54 -13.56 -9.71
CA MET A 28 2.47 -14.29 -8.87
C MET A 28 2.63 -15.74 -9.34
N LYS A 29 3.84 -16.28 -9.24
CA LYS A 29 4.14 -17.71 -9.41
C LYS A 29 5.11 -18.16 -8.32
N ASP A 30 4.75 -19.21 -7.58
CA ASP A 30 5.56 -19.79 -6.51
C ASP A 30 6.04 -18.74 -5.48
N GLY A 31 5.15 -17.83 -5.10
CA GLY A 31 5.43 -16.74 -4.15
C GLY A 31 6.25 -15.57 -4.73
N LYS A 32 6.59 -15.59 -6.02
CA LYS A 32 7.38 -14.54 -6.68
C LYS A 32 6.57 -13.73 -7.69
N ILE A 33 6.86 -12.44 -7.75
CA ILE A 33 6.27 -11.52 -8.72
C ILE A 33 6.83 -11.85 -10.12
N THR A 34 5.93 -12.08 -11.08
CA THR A 34 6.32 -12.38 -12.47
C THR A 34 6.28 -11.14 -13.37
N ASN A 35 5.51 -10.12 -12.99
CA ASN A 35 5.45 -8.83 -13.67
C ASN A 35 5.17 -7.74 -12.63
N ASN A 36 6.09 -6.78 -12.50
CA ASN A 36 6.04 -5.70 -11.51
C ASN A 36 5.48 -4.37 -12.07
N GLN A 37 4.94 -4.34 -13.30
CA GLN A 37 4.50 -3.11 -13.97
C GLN A 37 3.51 -2.28 -13.13
N ARG A 38 2.60 -2.95 -12.42
CA ARG A 38 1.63 -2.27 -11.55
C ARG A 38 2.29 -1.61 -10.33
N ILE A 39 3.34 -2.22 -9.78
CA ILE A 39 4.14 -1.64 -8.69
C ILE A 39 4.90 -0.44 -9.24
N ALA A 40 5.58 -0.60 -10.37
CA ALA A 40 6.33 0.47 -11.03
C ALA A 40 5.47 1.69 -11.38
N ALA A 41 4.23 1.47 -11.82
CA ALA A 41 3.29 2.55 -12.15
C ALA A 41 2.91 3.44 -10.96
N SER A 42 3.03 2.93 -9.72
CA SER A 42 2.75 3.72 -8.52
C SER A 42 3.91 4.61 -8.07
N LEU A 43 5.12 4.39 -8.59
CA LEU A 43 6.35 5.02 -8.08
C LEU A 43 6.32 6.54 -8.20
N GLU A 44 5.76 7.08 -9.28
CA GLU A 44 5.69 8.53 -9.49
C GLU A 44 4.88 9.21 -8.38
N THR A 45 3.70 8.68 -8.03
CA THR A 45 2.87 9.22 -6.96
C THR A 45 3.55 9.04 -5.59
N ILE A 46 4.18 7.89 -5.35
CA ILE A 46 4.90 7.62 -4.10
C ILE A 46 6.06 8.62 -3.93
N GLN A 47 6.88 8.80 -4.96
CA GLN A 47 8.00 9.74 -4.94
C GLN A 47 7.52 11.18 -4.79
N TYR A 48 6.42 11.56 -5.46
CA TYR A 48 5.80 12.87 -5.31
C TYR A 48 5.42 13.12 -3.83
N VAL A 49 4.74 12.19 -3.18
CA VAL A 49 4.37 12.36 -1.77
C VAL A 49 5.59 12.46 -0.86
N LEU A 50 6.62 11.66 -1.11
CA LEU A 50 7.86 11.67 -0.32
C LEU A 50 8.70 12.94 -0.53
N SER A 51 8.68 13.53 -1.73
CA SER A 51 9.43 14.76 -2.05
C SER A 51 8.76 16.04 -1.53
N HIS A 52 7.49 15.95 -1.12
CA HIS A 52 6.71 17.07 -0.56
C HIS A 52 6.57 16.98 0.96
N ASP A 53 7.60 16.47 1.64
CA ASP A 53 7.76 16.44 3.09
C ASP A 53 6.61 15.80 3.87
N ALA A 54 5.92 14.81 3.28
CA ALA A 54 4.96 14.01 4.01
C ALA A 54 5.62 13.35 5.22
N LYS A 55 4.97 13.41 6.38
CA LYS A 55 5.45 12.76 7.61
C LYS A 55 5.56 11.24 7.41
N SER A 56 4.57 10.64 6.77
CA SER A 56 4.61 9.22 6.41
C SER A 56 3.67 8.91 5.27
N LEU A 57 3.99 7.82 4.59
CA LEU A 57 3.19 7.23 3.52
C LEU A 57 2.77 5.81 3.92
N VAL A 58 1.47 5.60 4.04
CA VAL A 58 0.84 4.29 4.24
C VAL A 58 0.21 3.86 2.92
N LEU A 59 0.53 2.66 2.47
CA LEU A 59 0.03 2.06 1.24
C LEU A 59 -0.90 0.93 1.61
N CYS A 60 -2.05 0.85 0.93
CA CYS A 60 -2.95 -0.28 1.02
C CYS A 60 -3.35 -0.77 -0.37
N SER A 61 -3.49 -2.09 -0.51
CA SER A 61 -3.88 -2.72 -1.76
C SER A 61 -4.54 -4.07 -1.45
N HIS A 62 -5.02 -4.72 -2.49
CA HIS A 62 -5.36 -6.14 -2.46
C HIS A 62 -4.45 -6.92 -3.41
N LEU A 63 -4.47 -8.24 -3.25
CA LEU A 63 -3.88 -9.19 -4.18
C LEU A 63 -4.81 -10.39 -4.35
N GLY A 64 -5.14 -10.74 -5.59
CA GLY A 64 -5.99 -11.89 -5.91
C GLY A 64 -7.39 -11.83 -5.27
N ARG A 65 -7.90 -13.02 -4.92
CA ARG A 65 -9.22 -13.25 -4.34
C ARG A 65 -9.10 -14.20 -3.14
N PRO A 66 -8.79 -13.66 -1.96
CA PRO A 66 -8.72 -14.44 -0.72
C PRO A 66 -10.08 -14.61 -0.03
N ASP A 67 -11.16 -14.01 -0.58
CA ASP A 67 -12.55 -14.16 -0.14
C ASP A 67 -12.79 -13.91 1.36
N GLY A 68 -12.17 -12.86 1.91
CA GLY A 68 -12.34 -12.47 3.32
C GLY A 68 -11.58 -13.34 4.33
N ARG A 69 -10.60 -14.14 3.87
CA ARG A 69 -9.83 -15.04 4.74
C ARG A 69 -8.33 -14.81 4.57
N LYS A 70 -7.57 -14.85 5.67
CA LYS A 70 -6.11 -14.82 5.61
C LYS A 70 -5.59 -16.03 4.84
N ASN A 71 -4.86 -15.78 3.76
CA ASN A 71 -4.29 -16.82 2.92
C ASN A 71 -2.87 -16.41 2.48
N PRO A 72 -1.81 -17.10 2.95
CA PRO A 72 -0.42 -16.77 2.63
C PRO A 72 -0.12 -16.69 1.12
N LYS A 73 -0.88 -17.38 0.27
CA LYS A 73 -0.75 -17.29 -1.20
C LYS A 73 -0.98 -15.88 -1.73
N TYR A 74 -1.78 -15.08 -1.03
CA TYR A 74 -2.19 -13.74 -1.44
C TYR A 74 -1.62 -12.65 -0.51
N THR A 75 -0.58 -12.94 0.26
CA THR A 75 0.13 -11.92 1.05
C THR A 75 0.81 -10.87 0.16
N LEU A 76 0.86 -9.63 0.64
CA LEU A 76 1.59 -8.54 -0.01
C LEU A 76 3.07 -8.46 0.41
N ALA A 77 3.58 -9.37 1.24
CA ALA A 77 4.99 -9.34 1.65
C ALA A 77 6.01 -9.29 0.48
N PRO A 78 5.87 -10.10 -0.60
CA PRO A 78 6.75 -9.99 -1.77
C PRO A 78 6.66 -8.63 -2.48
N VAL A 79 5.50 -7.97 -2.41
CA VAL A 79 5.30 -6.63 -2.98
C VAL A 79 6.05 -5.59 -2.15
N ALA A 80 6.10 -5.71 -0.82
CA ALA A 80 6.89 -4.82 0.03
C ALA A 80 8.39 -4.91 -0.30
N GLU A 81 8.90 -6.11 -0.53
CA GLU A 81 10.30 -6.35 -0.92
C GLU A 81 10.61 -5.72 -2.28
N GLU A 82 9.78 -6.00 -3.29
CA GLU A 82 9.95 -5.43 -4.64
C GLU A 82 9.83 -3.90 -4.63
N LEU A 83 8.85 -3.36 -3.92
CA LEU A 83 8.69 -1.92 -3.77
C LEU A 83 9.90 -1.28 -3.07
N SER A 84 10.46 -1.94 -2.05
CA SER A 84 11.70 -1.49 -1.41
C SER A 84 12.88 -1.44 -2.38
N ASN A 85 13.00 -2.46 -3.23
CA ASN A 85 14.04 -2.56 -4.26
C ASN A 85 13.90 -1.46 -5.33
N LEU A 86 12.68 -1.13 -5.73
CA LEU A 86 12.40 -0.09 -6.73
C LEU A 86 12.60 1.31 -6.16
N LEU A 87 12.14 1.56 -4.92
CA LEU A 87 12.27 2.86 -4.26
C LEU A 87 13.68 3.14 -3.74
N LYS A 88 14.55 2.11 -3.65
CA LYS A 88 15.84 2.18 -2.94
C LYS A 88 15.68 2.73 -1.52
N ARG A 89 14.57 2.34 -0.87
CA ARG A 89 14.16 2.77 0.46
C ARG A 89 13.47 1.61 1.15
N TYR A 90 13.67 1.49 2.46
CA TYR A 90 12.98 0.49 3.25
C TYR A 90 11.47 0.75 3.28
N VAL A 91 10.67 -0.26 2.91
CA VAL A 91 9.23 -0.30 3.11
C VAL A 91 8.93 -1.23 4.29
N HIS A 92 8.30 -0.69 5.33
CA HIS A 92 7.87 -1.49 6.46
C HIS A 92 6.57 -2.23 6.11
N PHE A 93 6.59 -3.56 6.20
CA PHE A 93 5.42 -4.38 5.95
C PHE A 93 4.69 -4.71 7.26
N MET A 94 3.40 -4.41 7.33
CA MET A 94 2.54 -4.79 8.46
C MET A 94 1.83 -6.11 8.16
N SER A 95 1.67 -6.97 9.16
CA SER A 95 0.99 -8.27 9.05
C SER A 95 -0.55 -8.17 9.00
N ASP A 96 -1.09 -6.97 9.16
CA ASP A 96 -2.51 -6.65 9.05
C ASP A 96 -2.71 -5.24 8.47
N CYS A 97 -3.95 -4.88 8.14
CA CYS A 97 -4.31 -3.54 7.63
C CYS A 97 -5.13 -2.70 8.61
N VAL A 98 -5.61 -3.30 9.70
CA VAL A 98 -6.38 -2.63 10.77
C VAL A 98 -5.99 -3.21 12.13
N GLY A 99 -6.45 -2.57 13.21
CA GLY A 99 -6.25 -3.04 14.58
C GLY A 99 -5.17 -2.27 15.34
N SER A 100 -5.09 -2.54 16.65
CA SER A 100 -4.31 -1.72 17.59
C SER A 100 -2.82 -1.64 17.25
N GLU A 101 -2.23 -2.71 16.71
CA GLU A 101 -0.82 -2.72 16.30
C GLU A 101 -0.58 -1.79 15.10
N VAL A 102 -1.47 -1.84 14.09
CA VAL A 102 -1.42 -0.97 12.91
C VAL A 102 -1.61 0.49 13.30
N GLU A 103 -2.58 0.77 14.16
CA GLU A 103 -2.85 2.10 14.69
C GLU A 103 -1.65 2.65 15.48
N ALA A 104 -1.08 1.86 16.39
CA ALA A 104 0.07 2.26 17.20
C ALA A 104 1.29 2.58 16.31
N TYR A 105 1.58 1.74 15.32
CA TYR A 105 2.68 1.97 14.40
C TYR A 105 2.47 3.22 13.52
N CYS A 106 1.25 3.42 13.01
CA CYS A 106 0.91 4.54 12.15
C CYS A 106 0.65 5.87 12.91
N ALA A 107 0.54 5.83 14.25
CA ALA A 107 0.28 7.01 15.08
C ALA A 107 1.39 8.07 14.94
N ASN A 108 2.64 7.66 15.04
CA ASN A 108 3.79 8.56 15.01
C ASN A 108 5.04 7.91 14.35
N PRO A 109 4.97 7.51 13.08
CA PRO A 109 6.11 6.96 12.36
C PRO A 109 7.21 8.00 12.17
N LYS A 110 8.43 7.53 11.91
CA LYS A 110 9.57 8.39 11.58
C LYS A 110 9.24 9.21 10.31
N PRO A 111 9.69 10.48 10.21
CA PRO A 111 9.51 11.28 9.00
C PRO A 111 10.00 10.54 7.74
N GLY A 112 9.18 10.52 6.70
CA GLY A 112 9.46 9.83 5.45
C GLY A 112 9.32 8.30 5.48
N SER A 113 8.76 7.72 6.56
CA SER A 113 8.43 6.30 6.61
C SER A 113 7.49 5.90 5.47
N VAL A 114 7.78 4.77 4.82
CA VAL A 114 6.89 4.10 3.86
C VAL A 114 6.44 2.79 4.49
N ILE A 115 5.12 2.59 4.56
CA ILE A 115 4.47 1.47 5.22
C ILE A 115 3.56 0.80 4.20
N LEU A 116 3.66 -0.52 4.02
CA LEU A 116 2.69 -1.31 3.25
C LEU A 116 1.88 -2.16 4.23
N LEU A 117 0.56 -1.97 4.19
CA LEU A 117 -0.38 -2.80 4.93
C LEU A 117 -0.61 -4.14 4.24
N GLU A 118 -1.03 -5.15 4.99
CA GLU A 118 -1.42 -6.44 4.42
C GLU A 118 -2.68 -6.33 3.54
N ASN A 119 -2.92 -7.36 2.73
CA ASN A 119 -4.01 -7.48 1.79
C ASN A 119 -5.38 -7.16 2.41
N LEU A 120 -5.99 -6.07 1.94
CA LEU A 120 -7.30 -5.60 2.41
C LEU A 120 -8.39 -6.67 2.31
N ARG A 121 -8.34 -7.54 1.30
CA ARG A 121 -9.35 -8.59 1.08
C ARG A 121 -9.22 -9.77 2.05
N PHE A 122 -8.25 -9.77 2.95
CA PHE A 122 -8.26 -10.69 4.09
C PHE A 122 -9.39 -10.38 5.09
N HIS A 123 -10.00 -9.20 4.99
CA HIS A 123 -11.17 -8.79 5.74
C HIS A 123 -12.39 -8.78 4.80
N ILE A 124 -13.47 -9.46 5.20
CA ILE A 124 -14.68 -9.59 4.37
C ILE A 124 -15.35 -8.24 4.10
N GLU A 125 -15.14 -7.29 5.01
CA GLU A 125 -15.64 -5.93 5.01
C GLU A 125 -15.14 -5.11 3.81
N GLU A 126 -13.97 -5.46 3.24
CA GLU A 126 -13.41 -4.79 2.06
C GLU A 126 -14.25 -5.03 0.80
N GLU A 127 -14.73 -6.27 0.58
CA GLU A 127 -15.58 -6.60 -0.58
C GLU A 127 -17.07 -6.53 -0.25
N GLY A 128 -17.43 -6.52 1.04
CA GLY A 128 -18.82 -6.55 1.53
C GLY A 128 -19.55 -7.86 1.23
N LYS A 129 -18.82 -8.86 0.71
CA LYS A 129 -19.29 -10.18 0.33
C LYS A 129 -18.09 -11.13 0.33
N GLY A 130 -18.31 -12.34 0.82
CA GLY A 130 -17.29 -13.39 0.96
C GLY A 130 -17.97 -14.71 1.31
N VAL A 131 -17.23 -15.81 1.19
CA VAL A 131 -17.73 -17.18 1.36
C VAL A 131 -17.38 -17.72 2.74
#